data_AF-A0A1T5CMZ5-F1
#
_entry.id   AF-A0A1T5CMZ5-F1
#
_cell.length_a   1.000
_cell.length_b   1.000
_cell.length_c   1.000
_cell.angle_alpha   90.00
_cell.angle_beta   90.00
_cell.angle_gamma   90.00
#
_symmetry.space_group_name_H-M   'P 1'
#
loop_
_entity.id
_entity.type
_entity.pdbx_description
1 polymer ?
#
loop_
_entity_poly.entity_id
_entity_poly.type
_entity_poly.pdbx_seq_one_letter_code
_entity_poly.pdbx_strand_id
1 'polypeptide(L)'
;MSVNASTLVADNLADAASLEGLPENVSAGHAAAGTEEHHVDPTALGMTATAWVSLAMVIVILLLLWKKVPSVIGASLDKKIASIRANLDEAAALRADAEKLKAEYEAKAKAAAKEAEEMLAHARSEAEAIVSQARVDATALIERRGKMAEDKIAAAERGAVAEVRAKAASAAAAAAGALIAERNNAKADKALIDGAIDALGNARF
;
A
#
# COMPACT_ATOMS: atom_id res chain seq x y z
N MET A 1 11.25 -32.26 -20.77
CA MET A 1 11.95 -32.28 -22.07
C MET A 1 13.25 -31.51 -21.91
N SER A 2 14.20 -32.10 -21.19
CA SER A 2 15.51 -31.49 -20.88
C SER A 2 16.52 -32.11 -21.83
N VAL A 3 16.75 -31.46 -22.97
CA VAL A 3 17.83 -31.85 -23.87
C VAL A 3 19.13 -31.45 -23.18
N ASN A 4 19.90 -32.45 -22.76
CA ASN A 4 21.11 -32.26 -21.98
C ASN A 4 22.18 -31.61 -22.87
N ALA A 5 22.65 -30.41 -22.51
CA ALA A 5 23.70 -29.72 -23.25
C ALA A 5 24.96 -30.60 -23.43
N SER A 6 25.21 -31.54 -22.51
CA SER A 6 26.31 -32.49 -22.59
C SER A 6 26.19 -33.53 -23.72
N THR A 7 24.98 -33.89 -24.16
CA THR A 7 24.81 -34.86 -25.27
C THR A 7 25.01 -34.19 -26.63
N LEU A 8 24.62 -32.91 -26.76
CA LEU A 8 24.92 -32.12 -27.96
C LEU A 8 26.42 -31.82 -28.07
N VAL A 9 27.11 -31.59 -26.96
CA VAL A 9 28.57 -31.41 -26.98
C VAL A 9 29.28 -32.73 -27.31
N ALA A 10 28.77 -33.87 -26.85
CA ALA A 10 29.32 -35.19 -27.16
C ALA A 10 29.15 -35.57 -28.65
N ASP A 11 27.99 -35.30 -29.25
CA ASP A 11 27.75 -35.54 -30.68
C ASP A 11 28.63 -34.64 -31.56
N ASN A 12 28.78 -33.36 -31.21
CA ASN A 12 29.67 -32.44 -31.94
C ASN A 12 31.15 -32.80 -31.79
N LEU A 13 31.53 -33.51 -30.71
CA LEU A 13 32.91 -33.96 -30.51
C LEU A 13 33.21 -35.27 -31.26
N ALA A 14 32.21 -36.12 -31.48
CA ALA A 14 32.32 -37.32 -32.31
C ALA A 14 32.46 -36.99 -33.81
N ASP A 15 31.78 -35.96 -34.28
CA ASP A 15 31.93 -35.44 -35.66
C ASP A 15 33.22 -34.64 -35.89
N ALA A 16 33.84 -34.11 -34.81
CA ALA A 16 35.14 -33.46 -34.92
C ALA A 16 36.29 -34.44 -35.22
N ALA A 17 36.15 -35.70 -34.80
CA ALA A 17 37.16 -36.75 -35.03
C ALA A 17 37.12 -37.37 -36.43
N SER A 18 36.03 -37.19 -37.19
CA SER A 18 35.86 -37.74 -38.55
C SER A 18 36.22 -36.76 -39.67
N LEU A 19 36.53 -35.50 -39.33
CA LEU A 19 36.98 -34.46 -40.27
C LEU A 19 38.49 -34.18 -40.17
N GLU A 20 39.25 -35.01 -39.46
CA GLU A 20 40.71 -34.90 -39.36
C GLU A 20 41.40 -35.54 -40.58
N GLY A 21 41.18 -34.92 -41.74
CA GLY A 21 42.03 -35.06 -42.91
C GLY A 21 42.98 -33.86 -42.99
N LEU A 22 43.97 -33.80 -42.09
CA LEU A 22 45.07 -32.86 -42.20
C LEU A 22 46.17 -33.47 -43.09
N PRO A 23 46.74 -32.71 -44.05
CA PRO A 23 47.99 -33.09 -44.68
C PRO A 23 49.09 -33.17 -43.61
N GLU A 24 49.70 -34.34 -43.51
CA GLU A 24 50.85 -34.64 -42.68
C GLU A 24 52.08 -33.85 -43.16
N ASN A 25 52.21 -32.56 -42.81
CA ASN A 25 53.48 -31.79 -42.76
C ASN A 25 53.33 -30.30 -42.32
N VAL A 26 52.91 -30.02 -41.09
CA VAL A 26 53.08 -28.65 -40.53
C VAL A 26 54.08 -28.64 -39.38
N SER A 27 55.28 -29.14 -39.68
CA SER A 27 56.51 -28.73 -39.02
C SER A 27 57.61 -28.66 -40.09
N ALA A 28 57.42 -27.78 -41.07
CA ALA A 28 58.55 -27.20 -41.77
C ALA A 28 58.82 -25.87 -41.09
N GLY A 29 59.85 -25.85 -40.24
CA GLY A 29 60.44 -24.60 -39.81
C GLY A 29 60.68 -23.74 -41.05
N HIS A 30 60.34 -22.46 -40.98
CA HIS A 30 60.94 -21.48 -41.87
C HIS A 30 62.43 -21.41 -41.53
N ALA A 31 63.17 -22.39 -42.05
CA ALA A 31 64.59 -22.31 -42.23
C ALA A 31 64.81 -21.17 -43.21
N ALA A 32 65.16 -20.01 -42.66
CA ALA A 32 65.96 -19.04 -43.38
C ALA A 32 67.33 -19.69 -43.64
N ALA A 33 67.40 -20.50 -44.69
CA ALA A 33 68.66 -20.96 -45.28
C ALA A 33 68.56 -20.62 -46.77
N GLY A 34 69.37 -19.64 -47.15
CA GLY A 34 69.27 -18.92 -48.40
C GLY A 34 69.41 -19.79 -49.65
N THR A 35 68.62 -19.43 -50.65
CA THR A 35 69.03 -19.58 -52.03
C THR A 35 69.65 -18.24 -52.46
N GLU A 36 70.98 -18.22 -52.56
CA GLU A 36 71.66 -17.35 -53.52
C GLU A 36 71.21 -17.79 -54.92
N GLU A 37 70.02 -17.35 -55.30
CA GLU A 37 69.63 -17.30 -56.70
C GLU A 37 70.39 -16.12 -57.30
N HIS A 38 71.20 -16.41 -58.32
CA HIS A 38 71.79 -15.42 -59.22
C HIS A 38 70.66 -14.65 -59.91
N HIS A 39 70.09 -13.69 -59.19
CA HIS A 39 69.30 -12.62 -59.77
C HIS A 39 70.28 -11.80 -60.60
N VAL A 40 70.23 -11.99 -61.92
CA VAL A 40 70.84 -11.04 -62.86
C VAL A 40 70.24 -9.69 -62.50
N ASP A 41 71.01 -8.80 -61.87
CA ASP A 41 70.57 -7.44 -61.57
C ASP A 41 70.25 -6.73 -62.90
N PRO A 42 68.98 -6.42 -63.25
CA PRO A 42 68.74 -5.41 -64.26
C PRO A 42 69.15 -4.08 -63.63
N THR A 43 70.43 -3.74 -63.76
CA THR A 43 70.99 -2.47 -63.31
C THR A 43 70.44 -1.38 -64.22
N ALA A 44 69.30 -0.81 -63.87
CA ALA A 44 68.84 0.45 -64.44
C ALA A 44 69.51 1.59 -63.65
N LEU A 45 70.33 2.40 -64.34
CA LEU A 45 70.97 3.60 -63.77
C LEU A 45 71.87 3.36 -62.54
N GLY A 46 72.62 2.25 -62.49
CA GLY A 46 73.72 2.07 -61.52
C GLY A 46 73.31 1.71 -60.08
N MET A 47 72.06 1.29 -59.85
CA MET A 47 71.57 0.83 -58.54
C MET A 47 71.01 -0.59 -58.63
N THR A 48 71.14 -1.37 -57.53
CA THR A 48 70.64 -2.75 -57.43
C THR A 48 69.11 -2.79 -57.34
N ALA A 49 68.49 -3.92 -57.71
CA ALA A 49 67.04 -4.08 -57.63
C ALA A 49 66.50 -3.88 -56.18
N THR A 50 67.28 -4.29 -55.19
CA THR A 50 66.99 -4.08 -53.76
C THR A 50 66.97 -2.60 -53.37
N ALA A 51 67.82 -1.76 -53.99
CA ALA A 51 67.82 -0.32 -53.74
C ALA A 51 66.53 0.33 -54.26
N TRP A 52 66.06 -0.05 -55.45
CA TRP A 52 64.79 0.45 -55.99
C TRP A 52 63.57 0.00 -55.17
N VAL A 53 63.57 -1.24 -54.66
CA VAL A 53 62.53 -1.74 -53.74
C VAL A 53 62.56 -0.97 -52.42
N SER A 54 63.74 -0.71 -51.85
CA SER A 54 63.87 0.08 -50.62
C SER A 54 63.40 1.52 -50.82
N LEU A 55 63.71 2.13 -51.97
CA LEU A 55 63.25 3.48 -52.32
C LEU A 55 61.72 3.52 -52.49
N ALA A 56 61.13 2.53 -53.16
CA ALA A 56 59.68 2.39 -53.28
C ALA A 56 59.02 2.24 -51.90
N MET A 57 59.60 1.44 -50.99
CA MET A 57 59.06 1.28 -49.64
C MET A 57 59.14 2.57 -48.81
N VAL A 58 60.24 3.32 -48.93
CA VAL A 58 60.39 4.64 -48.31
C VAL A 58 59.36 5.63 -48.86
N ILE A 59 59.14 5.65 -50.18
CA ILE A 59 58.11 6.50 -50.79
C ILE A 59 56.71 6.12 -50.28
N VAL A 60 56.38 4.84 -50.17
CA VAL A 60 55.10 4.37 -49.61
C VAL A 60 54.94 4.81 -48.16
N ILE A 61 55.98 4.66 -47.33
CA ILE A 61 55.96 5.11 -45.92
C ILE A 61 55.77 6.63 -45.85
N LEU A 62 56.49 7.41 -46.67
CA LEU A 62 56.30 8.87 -46.74
C LEU A 62 54.88 9.24 -47.17
N LEU A 63 54.31 8.54 -48.16
CA LEU A 63 52.94 8.78 -48.61
C LEU A 63 51.91 8.42 -47.52
N LEU A 64 52.13 7.36 -46.75
CA LEU A 64 51.28 6.98 -45.62
C LEU A 64 51.34 8.00 -44.48
N LEU A 65 52.54 8.55 -44.20
CA LEU A 65 52.73 9.63 -43.24
C LEU A 65 52.09 10.93 -43.74
N TRP A 66 52.24 11.27 -45.02
CA TRP A 66 51.66 12.47 -45.62
C TRP A 66 50.13 12.39 -45.68
N LYS A 67 49.56 11.20 -45.91
CA LYS A 67 48.12 10.92 -45.81
C LYS A 67 47.65 10.70 -44.37
N LYS A 68 48.52 10.84 -43.37
CA LYS A 68 48.22 10.82 -41.93
C LYS A 68 47.47 9.57 -41.48
N VAL A 69 47.71 8.43 -42.12
CA VAL A 69 47.12 7.12 -41.76
C VAL A 69 47.31 6.78 -40.28
N PRO A 70 48.50 6.93 -39.65
CA PRO A 70 48.63 6.65 -38.21
C PRO A 70 47.77 7.55 -37.32
N SER A 71 47.54 8.80 -37.74
CA SER A 71 46.66 9.73 -37.01
C SER A 71 45.19 9.32 -37.06
N VAL A 72 44.72 8.76 -38.19
CA VAL A 72 43.33 8.28 -38.35
C VAL A 72 43.09 7.05 -37.48
N ILE A 73 44.07 6.14 -37.40
CA ILE A 73 44.01 4.97 -36.52
C ILE A 73 43.97 5.40 -35.06
N GLY A 74 44.85 6.32 -34.64
CA GLY A 74 44.82 6.90 -33.29
C GLY A 74 43.47 7.52 -32.95
N ALA A 75 42.93 8.36 -33.84
CA ALA A 75 41.63 9.00 -33.62
C ALA A 75 40.45 8.00 -33.52
N SER A 76 40.50 6.89 -34.26
CA SER A 76 39.50 5.81 -34.16
C SER A 76 39.57 5.07 -32.83
N LEU A 77 40.79 4.80 -32.33
CA LEU A 77 41.00 4.20 -31.01
C LEU A 77 40.55 5.15 -29.90
N ASP A 78 40.90 6.44 -29.98
CA ASP A 78 40.46 7.45 -29.02
C ASP A 78 38.95 7.59 -28.99
N LYS A 79 38.29 7.55 -30.16
CA LYS A 79 36.82 7.54 -30.26
C LYS A 79 36.21 6.31 -29.58
N LYS A 80 36.81 5.13 -29.73
CA LYS A 80 36.37 3.91 -29.04
C LYS A 80 36.56 4.03 -27.53
N ILE A 81 37.70 4.54 -27.07
CA ILE A 81 37.96 4.78 -25.64
C ILE A 81 36.95 5.77 -25.07
N ALA A 82 36.67 6.87 -25.78
CA ALA A 82 35.67 7.86 -25.36
C ALA A 82 34.26 7.24 -25.27
N SER A 83 33.88 6.42 -26.25
CA SER A 83 32.58 5.71 -26.21
C SER A 83 32.50 4.71 -25.07
N ILE A 84 33.57 3.96 -24.79
CA ILE A 84 33.60 3.01 -23.66
C ILE A 84 33.50 3.75 -22.33
N ARG A 85 34.22 4.88 -22.19
CA ARG A 85 34.13 5.74 -21.00
C ARG A 85 32.71 6.26 -20.81
N ALA A 86 32.10 6.82 -21.86
CA ALA A 86 30.73 7.30 -21.81
C ALA A 86 29.74 6.20 -21.38
N ASN A 87 29.85 4.99 -21.95
CA ASN A 87 29.00 3.86 -21.57
C ASN A 87 29.23 3.40 -20.11
N LEU A 88 30.47 3.47 -19.62
CA LEU A 88 30.80 3.12 -18.24
C LEU A 88 30.26 4.16 -17.26
N ASP A 89 30.36 5.45 -17.61
CA ASP A 89 29.83 6.56 -16.82
C ASP A 89 28.29 6.48 -16.77
N GLU A 90 27.64 6.18 -17.89
CA GLU A 90 26.19 5.97 -17.96
C GLU A 90 25.76 4.74 -17.12
N ALA A 91 26.50 3.63 -17.21
CA ALA A 91 26.23 2.45 -16.38
C ALA A 91 26.43 2.73 -14.88
N ALA A 92 27.45 3.52 -14.52
CA ALA A 92 27.69 3.94 -13.15
C ALA A 92 26.57 4.87 -12.64
N ALA A 93 26.13 5.83 -13.46
CA ALA A 93 25.00 6.70 -13.15
C ALA A 93 23.71 5.89 -12.97
N LEU A 94 23.43 4.94 -13.86
CA LEU A 94 22.25 4.08 -13.78
C LEU A 94 22.26 3.21 -12.52
N ARG A 95 23.44 2.71 -12.10
CA ARG A 95 23.57 2.01 -10.81
C ARG A 95 23.31 2.93 -9.63
N ALA A 96 23.89 4.13 -9.63
CA ALA A 96 23.67 5.10 -8.56
C ALA A 96 22.18 5.49 -8.44
N ASP A 97 21.49 5.65 -9.57
CA ASP A 97 20.06 5.96 -9.59
C ASP A 97 19.21 4.76 -9.14
N ALA A 98 19.58 3.53 -9.51
CA ALA A 98 18.93 2.32 -9.02
C ALA A 98 19.12 2.14 -7.50
N GLU A 99 20.30 2.42 -6.97
CA GLU A 99 20.59 2.37 -5.54
C GLU A 99 19.82 3.44 -4.76
N LYS A 100 19.76 4.68 -5.27
CA LYS A 100 18.93 5.74 -4.70
C LYS A 100 17.46 5.35 -4.70
N LEU A 101 16.95 4.85 -5.82
CA LEU A 101 15.56 4.44 -5.95
C LEU A 101 15.22 3.32 -4.97
N LYS A 102 16.10 2.33 -4.83
CA LYS A 102 15.96 1.26 -3.84
C LYS A 102 15.91 1.81 -2.42
N ALA A 103 16.84 2.71 -2.07
CA ALA A 103 16.87 3.34 -0.74
C ALA A 103 15.58 4.15 -0.46
N GLU A 104 15.08 4.89 -1.47
CA GLU A 104 13.82 5.61 -1.36
C GLU A 104 12.62 4.67 -1.15
N TYR A 105 12.55 3.56 -1.88
CA TYR A 105 11.46 2.58 -1.70
C TYR A 105 11.56 1.87 -0.35
N GLU A 106 12.75 1.52 0.12
CA GLU A 106 12.93 0.95 1.46
C GLU A 106 12.54 1.95 2.57
N ALA A 107 12.89 3.23 2.41
CA ALA A 107 12.47 4.29 3.32
C ALA A 107 10.96 4.49 3.30
N LYS A 108 10.34 4.53 2.10
CA LYS A 108 8.88 4.62 1.94
C LYS A 108 8.16 3.42 2.52
N ALA A 109 8.69 2.20 2.34
CA ALA A 109 8.12 0.98 2.91
C ALA A 109 8.17 1.00 4.44
N LYS A 110 9.29 1.43 5.05
CA LYS A 110 9.41 1.60 6.50
C LYS A 110 8.46 2.68 7.03
N ALA A 111 8.35 3.81 6.32
CA ALA A 111 7.44 4.89 6.69
C ALA A 111 5.97 4.42 6.63
N ALA A 112 5.57 3.72 5.56
CA ALA A 112 4.24 3.17 5.41
C ALA A 112 3.91 2.11 6.48
N ALA A 113 4.87 1.26 6.84
CA ALA A 113 4.70 0.30 7.94
C ALA A 113 4.47 1.02 9.28
N LYS A 114 5.25 2.07 9.57
CA LYS A 114 5.09 2.88 10.78
C LYS A 114 3.74 3.60 10.80
N GLU A 115 3.34 4.20 9.68
CA GLU A 115 2.05 4.88 9.55
C GLU A 115 0.89 3.91 9.73
N ALA A 116 1.00 2.68 9.20
CA ALA A 116 0.00 1.64 9.43
C ALA A 116 -0.08 1.23 10.91
N GLU A 117 1.06 1.07 11.60
CA GLU A 117 1.09 0.79 13.04
C GLU A 117 0.46 1.94 13.85
N GLU A 118 0.79 3.19 13.53
CA GLU A 118 0.20 4.39 14.15
C GLU A 118 -1.31 4.46 13.89
N MET A 119 -1.76 4.18 12.67
CA MET A 119 -3.18 4.12 12.31
C MET A 119 -3.92 3.02 13.09
N LEU A 120 -3.32 1.84 13.24
CA LEU A 120 -3.89 0.76 14.04
C LEU A 120 -3.96 1.13 15.53
N ALA A 121 -2.92 1.77 16.07
CA ALA A 121 -2.91 2.21 17.46
C ALA A 121 -3.99 3.28 17.70
N HIS A 122 -4.12 4.25 16.80
CA HIS A 122 -5.15 5.28 16.85
C HIS A 122 -6.55 4.67 16.77
N ALA A 123 -6.80 3.79 15.80
CA ALA A 123 -8.09 3.12 15.63
C ALA A 123 -8.49 2.30 16.87
N ARG A 124 -7.53 1.64 17.52
CA ARG A 124 -7.79 0.92 18.79
C ARG A 124 -8.14 1.87 19.92
N SER A 125 -7.38 2.95 20.09
CA SER A 125 -7.66 3.97 21.10
C SER A 125 -9.03 4.62 20.89
N GLU A 126 -9.40 4.92 19.65
CA GLU A 126 -10.71 5.46 19.30
C GLU A 126 -11.83 4.45 19.55
N ALA A 127 -11.63 3.18 19.18
CA ALA A 127 -12.60 2.14 19.45
C ALA A 127 -12.85 1.96 20.95
N GLU A 128 -11.79 1.96 21.77
CA GLU A 128 -11.91 1.89 23.24
C GLU A 128 -12.65 3.11 23.80
N ALA A 129 -12.35 4.31 23.30
CA ALA A 129 -13.05 5.53 23.70
C ALA A 129 -14.54 5.48 23.34
N ILE A 130 -14.88 5.02 22.12
CA ILE A 130 -16.27 4.86 21.67
C ILE A 130 -17.00 3.84 22.54
N VAL A 131 -16.38 2.69 22.84
CA VAL A 131 -16.98 1.67 23.71
C VAL A 131 -17.20 2.19 25.12
N SER A 132 -16.23 2.93 25.67
CA SER A 132 -16.36 3.57 26.98
C SER A 132 -17.52 4.56 27.00
N GLN A 133 -17.59 5.46 26.01
CA GLN A 133 -18.67 6.45 25.90
C GLN A 133 -20.02 5.76 25.71
N ALA A 134 -20.11 4.75 24.85
CA ALA A 134 -21.33 3.99 24.62
C ALA A 134 -21.83 3.29 25.91
N ARG A 135 -20.92 2.82 26.77
CA ARG A 135 -21.28 2.26 28.08
C ARG A 135 -21.86 3.32 28.99
N VAL A 136 -21.23 4.49 29.08
CA VAL A 136 -21.72 5.62 29.88
C VAL A 136 -23.11 6.04 29.41
N ASP A 137 -23.29 6.21 28.10
CA ASP A 137 -24.57 6.61 27.50
C ASP A 137 -25.64 5.54 27.71
N ALA A 138 -25.30 4.25 27.58
CA ALA A 138 -26.22 3.16 27.85
C ALA A 138 -26.68 3.15 29.32
N THR A 139 -25.76 3.32 30.27
CA THR A 139 -26.11 3.42 31.69
C THR A 139 -27.00 4.62 31.97
N ALA A 140 -26.70 5.80 31.40
CA ALA A 140 -27.53 6.99 31.54
C ALA A 140 -28.93 6.79 30.92
N LEU A 141 -29.03 6.10 29.78
CA LEU A 141 -30.32 5.77 29.16
C LEU A 141 -31.14 4.80 30.02
N ILE A 142 -30.51 3.80 30.63
CA ILE A 142 -31.17 2.87 31.54
C ILE A 142 -31.68 3.62 32.77
N GLU A 143 -30.87 4.47 33.39
CA GLU A 143 -31.27 5.27 34.55
C GLU A 143 -32.45 6.19 34.21
N ARG A 144 -32.40 6.88 33.06
CA ARG A 144 -33.49 7.75 32.61
C ARG A 144 -34.77 6.96 32.36
N ARG A 145 -34.67 5.76 31.77
CA ARG A 145 -35.83 4.88 31.55
C ARG A 145 -36.39 4.33 32.86
N GLY A 146 -35.53 4.01 33.82
CA GLY A 146 -35.92 3.63 35.18
C GLY A 146 -36.75 4.71 35.83
N LYS A 147 -36.23 5.94 35.90
CA LYS A 147 -36.95 7.10 36.45
C LYS A 147 -38.29 7.35 35.76
N MET A 148 -38.33 7.31 34.42
CA MET A 148 -39.59 7.46 33.69
C MET A 148 -40.61 6.34 34.00
N ALA A 149 -40.15 5.12 34.27
CA ALA A 149 -41.04 4.02 34.66
C ALA A 149 -41.54 4.21 36.10
N GLU A 150 -40.65 4.58 37.03
CA GLU A 150 -40.99 4.91 38.42
C GLU A 150 -42.01 6.07 38.48
N ASP A 151 -41.79 7.14 37.72
CA ASP A 151 -42.71 8.28 37.64
C ASP A 151 -44.08 7.87 37.10
N LYS A 152 -44.13 6.98 36.10
CA LYS A 152 -45.38 6.43 35.56
C LYS A 152 -46.10 5.56 36.57
N ILE A 153 -45.38 4.73 37.31
CA ILE A 153 -45.95 3.90 38.38
C ILE A 153 -46.53 4.81 39.47
N ALA A 154 -45.77 5.79 39.95
CA ALA A 154 -46.24 6.74 40.97
C ALA A 154 -47.45 7.57 40.50
N ALA A 155 -47.52 7.93 39.21
CA ALA A 155 -48.69 8.58 38.64
C ALA A 155 -49.90 7.63 38.60
N ALA A 156 -49.72 6.38 38.18
CA ALA A 156 -50.77 5.37 38.12
C ALA A 156 -51.29 5.01 39.53
N GLU A 157 -50.41 4.88 40.52
CA GLU A 157 -50.77 4.64 41.92
C GLU A 157 -51.63 5.77 42.49
N ARG A 158 -51.23 7.03 42.25
CA ARG A 158 -52.03 8.19 42.66
C ARG A 158 -53.41 8.18 42.00
N GLY A 159 -53.47 7.83 40.71
CA GLY A 159 -54.73 7.67 39.97
C GLY A 159 -55.61 6.57 40.56
N ALA A 160 -55.06 5.39 40.81
CA ALA A 160 -55.79 4.25 41.37
C ALA A 160 -56.32 4.54 42.78
N VAL A 161 -55.54 5.20 43.64
CA VAL A 161 -55.98 5.61 44.97
C VAL A 161 -57.13 6.62 44.87
N ALA A 162 -57.05 7.58 43.95
CA ALA A 162 -58.12 8.55 43.71
C ALA A 162 -59.40 7.86 43.22
N GLU A 163 -59.29 6.89 42.30
CA GLU A 163 -60.41 6.12 41.78
C GLU A 163 -61.10 5.29 42.88
N VAL A 164 -60.33 4.59 43.72
CA VAL A 164 -60.87 3.82 44.85
C VAL A 164 -61.60 4.75 45.83
N ARG A 165 -61.03 5.91 46.15
CA ARG A 165 -61.67 6.90 47.02
C ARG A 165 -62.97 7.43 46.41
N ALA A 166 -62.97 7.75 45.12
CA ALA A 166 -64.17 8.20 44.42
C ALA A 166 -65.28 7.14 44.43
N LYS A 167 -64.92 5.87 44.17
CA LYS A 167 -65.86 4.74 44.20
C LYS A 167 -66.41 4.49 45.60
N ALA A 168 -65.57 4.56 46.64
CA ALA A 168 -66.00 4.44 48.03
C ALA A 168 -66.93 5.59 48.44
N ALA A 169 -66.59 6.84 48.08
CA ALA A 169 -67.43 8.00 48.34
C ALA A 169 -68.79 7.91 47.63
N SER A 170 -68.80 7.47 46.37
CA SER A 170 -70.03 7.24 45.60
C SER A 170 -70.88 6.13 46.21
N ALA A 171 -70.27 5.02 46.65
CA ALA A 171 -70.99 3.92 47.28
C ALA A 171 -71.58 4.34 48.64
N ALA A 172 -70.81 5.09 49.45
CA ALA A 172 -71.29 5.64 50.72
C ALA A 172 -72.43 6.64 50.51
N ALA A 173 -72.33 7.54 49.53
CA ALA A 173 -73.39 8.48 49.18
C ALA A 173 -74.66 7.75 48.70
N ALA A 174 -74.52 6.72 47.86
CA ALA A 174 -75.65 5.91 47.41
C ALA A 174 -76.32 5.15 48.57
N ALA A 175 -75.54 4.55 49.47
CA ALA A 175 -76.06 3.87 50.65
C ALA A 175 -76.75 4.84 51.62
N ALA A 176 -76.16 6.02 51.86
CA ALA A 176 -76.79 7.07 52.66
C ALA A 176 -78.11 7.54 52.03
N GLY A 177 -78.14 7.75 50.71
CA GLY A 177 -79.36 8.10 49.98
C GLY A 177 -80.46 7.05 50.11
N ALA A 178 -80.11 5.76 49.99
CA ALA A 178 -81.05 4.65 50.19
C ALA A 178 -81.60 4.61 51.63
N LEU A 179 -80.74 4.78 52.63
CA LEU A 179 -81.14 4.79 54.04
C LEU A 179 -82.04 5.98 54.38
N ILE A 180 -81.74 7.16 53.81
CA ILE A 180 -82.60 8.35 53.94
C ILE A 180 -83.97 8.09 53.30
N ALA A 181 -84.02 7.49 52.10
CA ALA A 181 -85.27 7.17 51.43
C ALA A 181 -86.13 6.16 52.22
N GLU A 182 -85.50 5.17 52.86
CA GLU A 182 -86.20 4.18 53.70
C GLU A 182 -86.70 4.79 55.03
N ARG A 183 -85.93 5.72 55.63
CA ARG A 183 -86.26 6.37 56.90
C ARG A 183 -87.15 7.61 56.73
N ASN A 184 -87.34 8.09 55.51
CA ASN A 184 -88.19 9.23 55.23
C ASN A 184 -89.66 8.89 55.51
N ASN A 185 -90.20 9.54 56.54
CA ASN A 185 -91.61 9.50 56.89
C ASN A 185 -92.06 10.92 57.23
N ALA A 186 -93.37 11.17 57.17
CA ALA A 186 -93.94 12.51 57.37
C ALA A 186 -93.54 13.19 58.70
N LYS A 187 -93.13 12.41 59.72
CA LYS A 187 -92.67 12.93 61.02
C LYS A 187 -91.21 13.40 60.96
N ALA A 188 -90.36 12.68 60.22
CA ALA A 188 -88.96 13.05 59.98
C ALA A 188 -88.85 14.29 59.09
N ASP A 189 -89.68 14.40 58.05
CA ASP A 189 -89.72 15.58 57.16
C ASP A 189 -90.10 16.85 57.91
N LYS A 190 -91.12 16.77 58.78
CA LYS A 190 -91.53 17.92 59.59
C LYS A 190 -90.41 18.41 60.51
N ALA A 191 -89.69 17.49 61.16
CA ALA A 191 -88.55 17.84 62.02
C ALA A 191 -87.37 18.46 61.23
N LEU A 192 -87.12 17.99 60.00
CA LEU A 192 -86.09 18.57 59.11
C LEU A 192 -86.48 19.97 58.63
N ILE A 193 -87.76 20.20 58.33
CA ILE A 193 -88.29 21.52 57.94
C ILE A 193 -88.21 22.50 59.10
N ASP A 194 -88.67 22.09 60.29
CA ASP A 194 -88.60 22.93 61.50
C ASP A 194 -87.13 23.27 61.84
N GLY A 195 -86.22 22.30 61.74
CA GLY A 195 -84.77 22.53 61.93
C GLY A 195 -84.13 23.43 60.87
N ALA A 196 -84.54 23.35 59.60
CA ALA A 196 -84.07 24.25 58.54
C ALA A 196 -84.61 25.68 58.72
N ILE A 197 -85.86 25.83 59.18
CA ILE A 197 -86.47 27.12 59.54
C ILE A 197 -85.73 27.73 60.72
N ASP A 198 -85.43 26.96 61.76
CA ASP A 198 -84.64 27.42 62.92
C ASP A 198 -83.21 27.80 62.52
N ALA A 199 -82.51 26.99 61.71
CA ALA A 199 -81.16 27.30 61.25
C ALA A 199 -81.12 28.57 60.39
N LEU A 200 -82.11 28.76 59.51
CA LEU A 200 -82.27 29.99 58.74
C LEU A 200 -82.67 31.18 59.62
N GLY A 201 -83.45 30.95 60.69
CA GLY A 201 -83.81 31.96 61.70
C GLY A 201 -82.62 32.37 62.57
N ASN A 202 -81.71 31.44 62.86
CA ASN A 202 -80.51 31.66 63.66
C ASN A 202 -79.36 32.29 62.85
N ALA A 203 -79.33 32.11 61.53
CA ALA A 203 -78.37 32.75 60.62
C ALA A 203 -78.71 34.20 60.24
N ARG A 204 -79.85 34.75 60.74
CA ARG A 204 -80.33 36.11 60.44
C ARG A 204 -80.47 37.00 61.68
N PHE A 205 -79.69 36.72 62.71
CA PHE A 205 -79.28 37.63 63.78
C PHE A 205 -77.76 37.55 63.93
#